data_AF-B4DBC3-F1
#
_entry.id   AF-B4DBC3-F1
#
_cell.length_a   1.000
_cell.length_b   1.000
_cell.length_c   1.000
_cell.angle_alpha   90.00
_cell.angle_beta   90.00
_cell.angle_gamma   90.00
#
_symmetry.space_group_name_H-M   'P 1'
#
loop_
_entity.id
_entity.type
_entity.pdbx_description
1 polymer ?
#
loop_
_entity_poly.entity_id
_entity_poly.type
_entity_poly.pdbx_seq_one_letter_code
_entity_poly.pdbx_strand_id
1 'polypeptide(L)'
;MPGPGNIFDGVVYPTLGYGMKGVIWYQGETNAGRAYEYAQLFPFMIEQWRKEWKEGDFPFYWVQLADYMAEKPEPGESAWAELRESQTKTMKLPNTGQAVIDDLGEGRDIHPRNKHDVAARLVRWALVKDYGMKIPYRSPEFKSVDFKDNKADLTFDTFDTNLYTFDVDEARGFAVCGEDKVWHWAKGKVTGHNTIEVSSDQVAKPIAVRYAWADNPVCNVYGDDGLPLTPFRTDDFPMITKPAQPAATTKK
;
A
#
# COMPACT_ATOMS: atom_id res chain seq x y z
N MET A 1 11.65 29.05 -4.71
CA MET A 1 10.95 27.77 -4.97
C MET A 1 9.82 28.05 -5.94
N PRO A 2 9.60 27.22 -6.97
CA PRO A 2 8.35 27.30 -7.72
C PRO A 2 7.19 27.09 -6.74
N GLY A 3 6.18 27.97 -6.77
CA GLY A 3 4.96 27.85 -5.97
C GLY A 3 4.17 26.54 -6.22
N PRO A 4 3.12 26.26 -5.43
CA PRO A 4 2.26 25.10 -5.64
C PRO A 4 1.66 25.12 -7.07
N GLY A 5 1.54 23.96 -7.71
CA GLY A 5 0.87 23.81 -9.01
C GLY A 5 1.76 23.90 -10.25
N ASN A 6 3.02 24.33 -10.16
CA ASN A 6 3.84 24.59 -11.36
C ASN A 6 4.02 23.41 -12.32
N ILE A 7 4.15 22.17 -11.82
CA ILE A 7 4.25 20.99 -12.70
C ILE A 7 2.91 20.73 -13.40
N PHE A 8 1.79 20.95 -12.70
CA PHE A 8 0.48 20.85 -13.31
C PHE A 8 0.31 21.91 -14.40
N ASP A 9 0.53 23.19 -14.08
CA ASP A 9 0.34 24.30 -15.03
C ASP A 9 1.30 24.25 -16.23
N GLY A 10 2.54 23.82 -15.99
CA GLY A 10 3.59 23.81 -17.02
C GLY A 10 3.61 22.55 -17.89
N VAL A 11 3.10 21.42 -17.41
CA VAL A 11 3.22 20.11 -18.10
C VAL A 11 1.87 19.47 -18.36
N VAL A 12 1.00 19.39 -17.34
CA VAL A 12 -0.28 18.67 -17.46
C VAL A 12 -1.34 19.54 -18.14
N TYR A 13 -1.54 20.77 -17.65
CA TYR A 13 -2.56 21.70 -18.15
C TYR A 13 -2.46 21.95 -19.67
N PRO A 14 -1.27 22.13 -20.27
CA PRO A 14 -1.15 22.32 -21.73
C PRO A 14 -1.51 21.08 -22.56
N THR A 15 -1.59 19.90 -21.93
CA THR A 15 -1.97 18.63 -22.58
C THR A 15 -3.45 18.29 -22.40
N LEU A 16 -4.22 19.09 -21.65
CA LEU A 16 -5.67 18.92 -21.57
C LEU A 16 -6.29 19.00 -22.97
N GLY A 17 -7.17 18.05 -23.28
CA GLY A 17 -7.84 17.95 -24.58
C GLY A 17 -7.16 17.01 -25.58
N TYR A 18 -5.96 16.50 -25.30
CA TYR A 18 -5.44 15.33 -25.99
C TYR A 18 -6.16 14.07 -25.49
N GLY A 19 -6.55 13.19 -26.40
CA GLY A 19 -7.12 11.90 -26.03
C GLY A 19 -6.09 11.01 -25.35
N MET A 20 -6.49 10.31 -24.29
CA MET A 20 -5.63 9.37 -23.58
C MET A 20 -6.32 8.01 -23.36
N LYS A 21 -5.52 7.01 -22.97
CA LYS A 21 -6.02 5.73 -22.46
C LYS A 21 -5.93 5.61 -20.94
N GLY A 22 -5.29 6.57 -20.28
CA GLY A 22 -5.14 6.59 -18.83
C GLY A 22 -3.82 7.22 -18.41
N VAL A 23 -3.56 7.19 -17.12
CA VAL A 23 -2.39 7.76 -16.48
C VAL A 23 -1.63 6.68 -15.71
N ILE A 24 -0.30 6.70 -15.83
CA ILE A 24 0.61 6.00 -14.93
C ILE A 24 1.26 7.02 -14.00
N TRP A 25 1.18 6.77 -12.70
CA TRP A 25 1.72 7.64 -11.67
C TRP A 25 2.69 6.91 -10.75
N TYR A 26 3.90 7.43 -10.59
CA TYR A 26 4.84 6.92 -9.61
C TYR A 26 5.47 8.10 -8.88
N GLN A 27 4.91 8.38 -7.71
CA GLN A 27 5.37 9.42 -6.81
C GLN A 27 4.88 9.11 -5.40
N GLY A 28 5.64 9.52 -4.40
CA GLY A 28 5.18 9.62 -3.02
C GLY A 28 6.32 9.85 -2.03
N GLU A 29 7.56 9.54 -2.41
CA GLU A 29 8.75 9.51 -1.57
C GLU A 29 8.92 10.79 -0.73
N THR A 30 8.73 11.96 -1.35
CA THR A 30 8.83 13.28 -0.69
C THR A 30 7.59 13.65 0.16
N ASN A 31 6.57 12.82 0.15
CA ASN A 31 5.35 12.90 0.95
C ASN A 31 5.31 11.88 2.09
N ALA A 32 6.34 11.04 2.28
CA ALA A 32 6.32 10.02 3.33
C ALA A 32 6.05 10.62 4.71
N GLY A 33 6.67 11.75 5.05
CA GLY A 33 6.40 12.48 6.31
C GLY A 33 5.04 13.21 6.38
N ARG A 34 4.19 13.11 5.35
CA ARG A 34 2.87 13.75 5.21
C ARG A 34 1.85 12.77 4.62
N ALA A 35 1.95 11.48 5.02
CA ALA A 35 1.09 10.44 4.50
C ALA A 35 -0.39 10.72 4.82
N TYR A 36 -0.68 11.22 6.02
CA TYR A 36 -2.03 11.65 6.42
C TYR A 36 -2.66 12.63 5.42
N GLU A 37 -1.93 13.68 5.00
CA GLU A 37 -2.41 14.61 3.97
C GLU A 37 -2.45 13.97 2.59
N TYR A 38 -1.49 13.09 2.26
CA TYR A 38 -1.45 12.38 0.98
C TYR A 38 -2.72 11.55 0.75
N ALA A 39 -3.26 10.92 1.79
CA ALA A 39 -4.52 10.18 1.75
C ALA A 39 -5.74 11.04 1.32
N GLN A 40 -5.63 12.36 1.39
CA GLN A 40 -6.63 13.31 0.89
C GLN A 40 -6.21 13.91 -0.46
N LEU A 41 -4.96 14.33 -0.60
CA LEU A 41 -4.47 15.05 -1.77
C LEU A 41 -4.37 14.18 -3.01
N PHE A 42 -3.97 12.91 -2.87
CA PHE A 42 -3.82 12.02 -4.02
C PHE A 42 -5.16 11.68 -4.70
N PRO A 43 -6.20 11.20 -3.99
CA PRO A 43 -7.51 11.01 -4.62
C PRO A 43 -8.09 12.33 -5.15
N PHE A 44 -7.90 13.44 -4.44
CA PHE A 44 -8.35 14.76 -4.92
C PHE A 44 -7.67 15.14 -6.24
N MET A 45 -6.37 14.89 -6.40
CA MET A 45 -5.65 15.13 -7.65
C MET A 45 -6.25 14.33 -8.81
N ILE A 46 -6.53 13.05 -8.61
CA ILE A 46 -7.14 12.17 -9.62
C ILE A 46 -8.51 12.71 -10.04
N GLU A 47 -9.36 13.04 -9.08
CA GLU A 47 -10.69 13.60 -9.31
C GLU A 47 -10.63 14.95 -10.05
N GLN A 48 -9.69 15.83 -9.67
CA GLN A 48 -9.50 17.10 -10.37
C GLN A 48 -9.04 16.87 -11.82
N TRP A 49 -8.09 15.97 -12.07
CA TRP A 49 -7.64 15.69 -13.44
C TRP A 49 -8.77 15.15 -14.31
N ARG A 50 -9.59 14.23 -13.78
CA ARG A 50 -10.78 13.73 -14.48
C ARG A 50 -11.79 14.83 -14.79
N LYS A 51 -12.01 15.74 -13.83
CA LYS A 51 -12.89 16.90 -14.01
C LYS A 51 -12.39 17.87 -15.08
N GLU A 52 -11.08 18.16 -15.09
CA GLU A 52 -10.47 19.07 -16.07
C GLU A 52 -10.46 18.46 -17.47
N TRP A 53 -10.16 17.16 -17.59
CA TRP A 53 -10.15 16.46 -18.89
C TRP A 53 -11.54 16.25 -19.49
N LYS A 54 -12.57 16.09 -18.64
CA LYS A 54 -13.96 15.81 -19.05
C LYS A 54 -14.12 14.54 -19.89
N GLU A 55 -13.24 13.55 -19.68
CA GLU A 55 -13.27 12.24 -20.34
C GLU A 55 -13.66 11.12 -19.36
N GLY A 56 -14.61 11.41 -18.46
CA GLY A 56 -15.11 10.45 -17.47
C GLY A 56 -14.03 9.95 -16.50
N ASP A 57 -14.24 8.74 -15.97
CA ASP A 57 -13.30 8.09 -15.06
C ASP A 57 -12.23 7.30 -15.83
N PHE A 58 -11.37 7.99 -16.58
CA PHE A 58 -10.28 7.33 -17.30
C PHE A 58 -9.37 6.52 -16.34
N PRO A 59 -8.74 5.43 -16.83
CA PRO A 59 -7.85 4.61 -16.03
C PRO A 59 -6.72 5.40 -15.35
N PHE A 60 -6.54 5.18 -14.05
CA PHE A 60 -5.46 5.80 -13.29
C PHE A 60 -4.73 4.74 -12.47
N TYR A 61 -3.52 4.38 -12.88
CA TYR A 61 -2.73 3.32 -12.27
C TYR A 61 -1.46 3.87 -11.64
N TRP A 62 -1.11 3.42 -10.43
CA TRP A 62 0.09 3.90 -9.74
C TRP A 62 0.95 2.80 -9.13
N VAL A 63 2.20 3.16 -8.89
CA VAL A 63 3.17 2.31 -8.20
C VAL A 63 3.13 2.64 -6.70
N GLN A 64 2.91 1.63 -5.86
CA GLN A 64 3.09 1.74 -4.42
C GLN A 64 4.59 1.94 -4.12
N LEU A 65 4.97 2.66 -3.06
CA LEU A 65 6.39 2.81 -2.78
C LEU A 65 7.09 1.47 -2.50
N ALA A 66 8.28 1.29 -3.07
CA ALA A 66 9.15 0.15 -2.83
C ALA A 66 9.70 0.14 -1.40
N ASP A 67 10.34 -0.94 -0.96
CA ASP A 67 11.19 -0.95 0.23
C ASP A 67 12.34 0.05 0.12
N TYR A 68 12.65 0.70 1.25
CA TYR A 68 13.70 1.70 1.34
C TYR A 68 14.22 1.81 2.77
N MET A 69 15.49 2.23 2.91
CA MET A 69 16.23 2.34 4.17
C MET A 69 16.62 0.97 4.78
N ALA A 70 17.21 1.02 5.97
CA ALA A 70 17.59 -0.16 6.71
C ALA A 70 16.36 -0.88 7.29
N GLU A 71 16.42 -2.21 7.29
CA GLU A 71 15.53 -3.05 8.07
C GLU A 71 15.61 -2.67 9.56
N LYS A 72 14.48 -2.77 10.27
CA LYS A 72 14.42 -2.54 11.71
C LYS A 72 14.31 -3.88 12.44
N PRO A 73 15.03 -4.06 13.57
CA PRO A 73 14.99 -5.32 14.32
C PRO A 73 13.64 -5.53 15.02
N GLU A 74 12.94 -4.45 15.38
CA GLU A 74 11.65 -4.48 16.07
C GLU A 74 10.55 -3.86 15.20
N PRO A 75 9.30 -4.34 15.29
CA PRO A 75 8.19 -3.73 14.60
C PRO A 75 7.81 -2.40 15.27
N GLY A 76 7.19 -1.50 14.52
CA GLY A 76 6.76 -0.23 15.08
C GLY A 76 6.20 0.71 14.03
N GLU A 77 6.29 2.00 14.31
CA GLU A 77 5.74 3.02 13.41
C GLU A 77 6.67 3.28 12.20
N SER A 78 6.05 3.58 11.06
CA SER A 78 6.73 3.88 9.81
C SER A 78 5.90 4.85 8.97
N ALA A 79 6.45 6.04 8.75
CA ALA A 79 5.84 7.04 7.87
C ALA A 79 5.80 6.56 6.41
N TRP A 80 6.75 5.71 6.02
CA TRP A 80 6.78 5.07 4.71
C TRP A 80 5.62 4.07 4.53
N ALA A 81 5.36 3.23 5.55
CA ALA A 81 4.23 2.33 5.56
C ALA A 81 2.88 3.08 5.56
N GLU A 82 2.77 4.19 6.31
CA GLU A 82 1.57 5.05 6.26
C GLU A 82 1.31 5.62 4.87
N LEU A 83 2.37 5.98 4.14
CA LEU A 83 2.24 6.46 2.79
C LEU A 83 1.82 5.35 1.82
N ARG A 84 2.39 4.14 1.94
CA ARG A 84 1.92 2.96 1.19
C ARG A 84 0.43 2.71 1.46
N GLU A 85 0.01 2.76 2.73
CA GLU A 85 -1.41 2.63 3.11
C GLU A 85 -2.28 3.72 2.45
N SER A 86 -1.78 4.95 2.41
CA SER A 86 -2.48 6.08 1.77
C SER A 86 -2.64 5.89 0.25
N GLN A 87 -1.62 5.35 -0.41
CA GLN A 87 -1.69 4.94 -1.82
C GLN A 87 -2.72 3.81 -2.00
N THR A 88 -2.68 2.76 -1.17
CA THR A 88 -3.64 1.64 -1.23
C THR A 88 -5.08 2.09 -1.03
N LYS A 89 -5.34 2.96 -0.03
CA LYS A 89 -6.67 3.52 0.24
C LYS A 89 -7.22 4.37 -0.91
N THR A 90 -6.38 4.81 -1.84
CA THR A 90 -6.81 5.56 -3.04
C THR A 90 -7.52 4.66 -4.05
N MET A 91 -7.37 3.33 -3.97
CA MET A 91 -8.09 2.36 -4.81
C MET A 91 -9.62 2.36 -4.60
N LYS A 92 -10.14 3.12 -3.63
CA LYS A 92 -11.59 3.37 -3.49
C LYS A 92 -12.20 4.12 -4.69
N LEU A 93 -11.39 4.82 -5.48
CA LEU A 93 -11.85 5.54 -6.67
C LEU A 93 -12.09 4.56 -7.83
N PRO A 94 -13.10 4.81 -8.69
CA PRO A 94 -13.38 3.94 -9.83
C PRO A 94 -12.24 3.98 -10.86
N ASN A 95 -12.09 2.89 -11.62
CA ASN A 95 -11.09 2.74 -12.69
C ASN A 95 -9.66 3.09 -12.23
N THR A 96 -9.31 2.61 -11.05
CA THR A 96 -7.98 2.75 -10.47
C THR A 96 -7.31 1.39 -10.27
N GLY A 97 -6.00 1.41 -10.03
CA GLY A 97 -5.21 0.22 -9.82
C GLY A 97 -3.83 0.55 -9.27
N GLN A 98 -3.26 -0.39 -8.53
CA GLN A 98 -1.97 -0.24 -7.88
C GLN A 98 -1.05 -1.42 -8.23
N ALA A 99 0.22 -1.13 -8.50
CA ALA A 99 1.29 -2.11 -8.48
C ALA A 99 1.99 -2.06 -7.12
N VAL A 100 1.88 -3.13 -6.34
CA VAL A 100 2.66 -3.32 -5.11
C VAL A 100 4.07 -3.75 -5.49
N ILE A 101 5.10 -3.14 -4.88
CA ILE A 101 6.51 -3.34 -5.26
C ILE A 101 7.48 -3.25 -4.06
N ASP A 102 6.99 -3.52 -2.85
CA ASP A 102 7.78 -3.54 -1.62
C ASP A 102 8.84 -4.64 -1.57
N ASP A 103 8.89 -5.51 -2.58
CA ASP A 103 9.90 -6.55 -2.82
C ASP A 103 10.88 -6.23 -3.97
N LEU A 104 10.72 -5.09 -4.66
CA LEU A 104 11.51 -4.72 -5.84
C LEU A 104 12.45 -3.53 -5.62
N GLY A 105 12.53 -2.99 -4.41
CA GLY A 105 13.36 -1.85 -4.06
C GLY A 105 14.80 -2.22 -3.69
N GLU A 106 15.50 -1.21 -3.19
CA GLU A 106 16.88 -1.33 -2.74
C GLU A 106 17.05 -0.51 -1.46
N GLY A 107 17.31 -1.15 -0.32
CA GLY A 107 17.41 -0.45 0.97
C GLY A 107 18.40 0.73 1.04
N ARG A 108 19.37 0.80 0.11
CA ARG A 108 20.36 1.90 0.00
C ARG A 108 20.11 2.88 -1.15
N ASP A 109 19.14 2.61 -2.02
CA ASP A 109 18.81 3.47 -3.17
C ASP A 109 17.30 3.62 -3.30
N ILE A 110 16.82 4.84 -3.15
CA ILE A 110 15.40 5.16 -3.26
C ILE A 110 14.87 4.98 -4.70
N HIS A 111 15.74 4.71 -5.68
CA HIS A 111 15.38 4.49 -7.08
C HIS A 111 15.56 3.02 -7.48
N PRO A 112 14.51 2.18 -7.35
CA PRO A 112 14.56 0.78 -7.74
C PRO A 112 15.05 0.61 -9.19
N ARG A 113 16.11 -0.17 -9.42
CA ARG A 113 16.65 -0.40 -10.77
C ARG A 113 15.78 -1.33 -11.61
N ASN A 114 15.05 -2.25 -10.97
CA ASN A 114 14.13 -3.15 -11.66
C ASN A 114 12.84 -2.45 -12.11
N LYS A 115 12.95 -1.53 -13.07
CA LYS A 115 11.79 -0.82 -13.64
C LYS A 115 10.95 -1.72 -14.57
N HIS A 116 11.53 -2.80 -15.06
CA HIS A 116 10.82 -3.76 -15.91
C HIS A 116 9.67 -4.42 -15.15
N ASP A 117 9.95 -5.00 -13.98
CA ASP A 117 8.92 -5.73 -13.24
C ASP A 117 7.90 -4.80 -12.59
N VAL A 118 8.32 -3.59 -12.19
CA VAL A 118 7.40 -2.51 -11.79
C VAL A 118 6.40 -2.20 -12.90
N ALA A 119 6.88 -2.01 -14.14
CA ALA A 119 6.02 -1.75 -15.28
C ALA A 119 5.15 -2.97 -15.63
N ALA A 120 5.70 -4.19 -15.57
CA ALA A 120 4.96 -5.42 -15.84
C ALA A 120 3.76 -5.58 -14.90
N ARG A 121 3.91 -5.26 -13.61
CA ARG A 121 2.82 -5.29 -12.62
C ARG A 121 1.72 -4.26 -12.94
N LEU A 122 2.10 -3.04 -13.33
CA LEU A 122 1.12 -2.03 -13.77
C LEU A 122 0.38 -2.43 -15.05
N VAL A 123 1.08 -2.99 -16.02
CA VAL A 123 0.51 -3.38 -17.31
C VAL A 123 -0.61 -4.42 -17.15
N ARG A 124 -0.52 -5.31 -16.14
CA ARG A 124 -1.58 -6.30 -15.88
C ARG A 124 -2.96 -5.64 -15.69
N TRP A 125 -3.02 -4.49 -15.00
CA TRP A 125 -4.27 -3.73 -14.83
C TRP A 125 -4.87 -3.32 -16.17
N ALA A 126 -4.07 -2.70 -17.03
CA ALA A 126 -4.53 -2.27 -18.34
C ALA A 126 -4.98 -3.47 -19.20
N LEU A 127 -4.19 -4.55 -19.23
CA LEU A 127 -4.51 -5.75 -20.01
C LEU A 127 -5.88 -6.34 -19.66
N VAL A 128 -6.22 -6.40 -18.37
CA VAL A 128 -7.51 -6.93 -17.92
C VAL A 128 -8.64 -5.92 -18.10
N LYS A 129 -8.45 -4.68 -17.61
CA LYS A 129 -9.53 -3.68 -17.53
C LYS A 129 -9.85 -3.06 -18.89
N ASP A 130 -8.85 -2.90 -19.75
CA ASP A 130 -8.97 -2.13 -20.99
C ASP A 130 -8.87 -3.02 -22.26
N TYR A 131 -8.18 -4.17 -22.17
CA TYR A 131 -7.98 -5.08 -23.30
C TYR A 131 -8.69 -6.44 -23.15
N GLY A 132 -9.41 -6.67 -22.05
CA GLY A 132 -10.26 -7.85 -21.87
C GLY A 132 -9.50 -9.16 -21.69
N MET A 133 -8.21 -9.11 -21.34
CA MET A 133 -7.46 -10.31 -20.97
C MET A 133 -7.99 -10.89 -19.66
N LYS A 134 -7.82 -12.21 -19.50
CA LYS A 134 -8.23 -12.94 -18.30
C LYS A 134 -6.99 -13.52 -17.63
N ILE A 135 -6.31 -12.69 -16.86
CA ILE A 135 -5.12 -13.05 -16.09
C ILE A 135 -5.24 -12.47 -14.67
N PRO A 136 -4.61 -13.09 -13.66
CA PRO A 136 -4.38 -12.42 -12.38
C PRO A 136 -3.63 -11.11 -12.61
N TYR A 137 -4.12 -10.02 -12.01
CA TYR A 137 -3.64 -8.68 -12.36
C TYR A 137 -3.42 -7.72 -11.20
N ARG A 138 -3.78 -8.12 -9.99
CA ARG A 138 -3.65 -7.30 -8.80
C ARG A 138 -3.23 -8.18 -7.62
N SER A 139 -2.43 -7.59 -6.73
CA SER A 139 -1.95 -8.24 -5.52
C SER A 139 -3.10 -8.72 -4.64
N PRO A 140 -2.93 -9.81 -3.87
CA PRO A 140 -3.87 -10.16 -2.82
C PRO A 140 -4.04 -9.01 -1.82
N GLU A 141 -5.23 -8.88 -1.27
CA GLU A 141 -5.61 -7.77 -0.39
C GLU A 141 -6.28 -8.26 0.88
N PHE A 142 -5.98 -7.62 2.00
CA PHE A 142 -6.63 -7.90 3.27
C PHE A 142 -8.14 -7.68 3.18
N LYS A 143 -8.93 -8.65 3.67
CA LYS A 143 -10.38 -8.60 3.66
C LYS A 143 -10.97 -8.53 5.07
N SER A 144 -10.53 -9.39 5.97
CA SER A 144 -11.04 -9.42 7.35
C SER A 144 -10.07 -10.11 8.30
N VAL A 145 -10.22 -9.78 9.59
CA VAL A 145 -9.54 -10.44 10.69
C VAL A 145 -10.57 -10.92 11.70
N ASP A 146 -10.35 -12.12 12.25
CA ASP A 146 -11.09 -12.64 13.38
C ASP A 146 -10.10 -12.99 14.50
N PHE A 147 -10.26 -12.37 15.67
CA PHE A 147 -9.37 -12.57 16.81
C PHE A 147 -9.93 -13.69 17.68
N LYS A 148 -9.20 -14.81 17.77
CA LYS A 148 -9.58 -15.97 18.59
C LYS A 148 -8.47 -16.31 19.56
N ASP A 149 -8.79 -16.28 20.84
CA ASP A 149 -7.86 -16.58 21.92
C ASP A 149 -6.56 -15.76 21.82
N ASN A 150 -5.45 -16.41 21.48
CA ASN A 150 -4.12 -15.81 21.34
C ASN A 150 -3.67 -15.64 19.88
N LYS A 151 -4.61 -15.67 18.92
CA LYS A 151 -4.33 -15.65 17.49
C LYS A 151 -5.26 -14.71 16.72
N ALA A 152 -4.82 -14.35 15.51
CA ALA A 152 -5.60 -13.64 14.53
C ALA A 152 -5.74 -14.50 13.25
N ASP A 153 -6.97 -14.83 12.89
CA ASP A 153 -7.30 -15.50 11.63
C ASP A 153 -7.57 -14.43 10.57
N LEU A 154 -6.68 -14.32 9.58
CA LEU A 154 -6.78 -13.36 8.50
C LEU A 154 -7.38 -14.00 7.26
N THR A 155 -8.26 -13.28 6.58
CA THR A 155 -8.80 -13.64 5.27
C THR A 155 -8.43 -12.57 4.25
N PHE A 156 -8.13 -13.03 3.04
CA PHE A 156 -7.71 -12.18 1.92
C PHE A 156 -8.65 -12.34 0.73
N ASP A 157 -8.78 -11.27 -0.06
CA ASP A 157 -9.23 -11.36 -1.44
C ASP A 157 -8.01 -11.64 -2.31
N THR A 158 -8.01 -12.80 -2.99
CA THR A 158 -6.87 -13.27 -3.77
C THR A 158 -7.12 -13.20 -5.27
N PHE A 159 -8.29 -12.73 -5.72
CA PHE A 159 -8.58 -12.52 -7.14
C PHE A 159 -8.28 -13.76 -8.01
N ASP A 160 -8.83 -14.91 -7.59
CA ASP A 160 -8.67 -16.22 -8.23
C ASP A 160 -7.24 -16.82 -8.16
N THR A 161 -6.38 -16.31 -7.28
CA THR A 161 -5.05 -16.89 -6.96
C THR A 161 -5.05 -17.59 -5.60
N ASN A 162 -4.00 -18.37 -5.32
CA ASN A 162 -3.75 -18.95 -4.00
C ASN A 162 -2.59 -18.24 -3.30
N LEU A 163 -2.69 -18.05 -1.99
CA LEU A 163 -1.58 -17.56 -1.19
C LEU A 163 -0.51 -18.66 -1.02
N TYR A 164 0.75 -18.25 -1.11
CA TYR A 164 1.89 -19.07 -0.75
C TYR A 164 2.99 -18.22 -0.09
N THR A 165 3.96 -18.89 0.54
CA THR A 165 5.14 -18.27 1.11
C THR A 165 6.36 -18.55 0.26
N PHE A 166 7.12 -17.50 -0.07
CA PHE A 166 8.36 -17.61 -0.81
C PHE A 166 9.52 -18.01 0.12
N ASP A 167 10.44 -18.84 -0.40
CA ASP A 167 11.63 -19.41 0.25
C ASP A 167 11.44 -20.27 1.51
N VAL A 168 10.52 -19.94 2.41
CA VAL A 168 10.29 -20.65 3.68
C VAL A 168 8.79 -20.80 3.96
N ASP A 169 8.41 -21.86 4.70
CA ASP A 169 7.01 -22.17 5.03
C ASP A 169 6.36 -21.18 6.01
N GLU A 170 7.17 -20.51 6.84
CA GLU A 170 6.68 -19.48 7.76
C GLU A 170 6.32 -18.22 6.99
N ALA A 171 5.10 -17.71 7.17
CA ALA A 171 4.69 -16.43 6.61
C ALA A 171 5.22 -15.30 7.50
N ARG A 172 6.13 -14.50 6.96
CA ARG A 172 6.86 -13.42 7.63
C ARG A 172 6.29 -12.04 7.28
N GLY A 173 6.67 -11.05 8.09
CA GLY A 173 6.27 -9.65 7.90
C GLY A 173 5.05 -9.23 8.71
N PHE A 174 4.54 -10.11 9.59
CA PHE A 174 3.43 -9.81 10.48
C PHE A 174 3.91 -9.28 11.83
N ALA A 175 3.24 -8.25 12.34
CA ALA A 175 3.36 -7.78 13.71
C ALA A 175 1.97 -7.73 14.36
N VAL A 176 1.90 -8.03 15.65
CA VAL A 176 0.66 -7.98 16.45
C VAL A 176 0.88 -7.19 17.73
N CYS A 177 -0.18 -6.60 18.27
CA CYS A 177 -0.16 -5.97 19.59
C CYS A 177 -1.42 -6.32 20.39
N GLY A 178 -1.30 -6.23 21.72
CA GLY A 178 -2.42 -6.34 22.65
C GLY A 178 -2.99 -4.98 23.03
N GLU A 179 -3.76 -4.94 24.12
CA GLU A 179 -4.35 -3.70 24.66
C GLU A 179 -3.32 -2.63 25.04
N ASP A 180 -2.09 -3.04 25.34
CA ASP A 180 -0.96 -2.15 25.63
C ASP A 180 -0.42 -1.43 24.39
N LYS A 181 -0.84 -1.85 23.19
CA LYS A 181 -0.41 -1.33 21.89
C LYS A 181 1.11 -1.44 21.66
N VAL A 182 1.77 -2.39 22.33
CA VAL A 182 3.17 -2.71 22.08
C VAL A 182 3.24 -3.74 20.97
N TRP A 183 3.92 -3.39 19.87
CA TRP A 183 4.04 -4.27 18.71
C TRP A 183 5.13 -5.33 18.93
N HIS A 184 4.79 -6.58 18.59
CA HIS A 184 5.72 -7.71 18.57
C HIS A 184 5.64 -8.42 17.23
N TRP A 185 6.78 -8.94 16.76
CA TRP A 185 6.78 -9.80 15.57
C TRP A 185 5.91 -11.04 15.83
N ALA A 186 5.22 -11.46 14.79
CA ALA A 186 4.32 -12.60 14.79
C ALA A 186 4.68 -13.58 13.69
N LYS A 187 4.46 -14.85 13.97
CA LYS A 187 4.59 -15.93 12.99
C LYS A 187 3.26 -16.11 12.30
N GLY A 188 3.29 -16.11 10.98
CA GLY A 188 2.14 -16.44 10.15
C GLY A 188 2.23 -17.88 9.62
N LYS A 189 1.07 -18.49 9.42
CA LYS A 189 0.93 -19.79 8.76
C LYS A 189 -0.21 -19.71 7.75
N VAL A 190 0.07 -20.00 6.48
CA VAL A 190 -0.98 -20.17 5.46
C VAL A 190 -1.81 -21.41 5.82
N THR A 191 -3.10 -21.23 6.06
CA THR A 191 -4.01 -22.30 6.52
C THR A 191 -5.00 -22.74 5.45
N GLY A 192 -5.08 -22.01 4.33
CA GLY A 192 -5.97 -22.29 3.21
C GLY A 192 -5.59 -21.43 2.00
N HIS A 193 -6.38 -21.50 0.94
CA HIS A 193 -6.12 -20.77 -0.31
C HIS A 193 -6.01 -19.25 -0.13
N ASN A 194 -6.73 -18.68 0.85
CA ASN A 194 -6.79 -17.24 1.10
C ASN A 194 -6.78 -16.88 2.60
N THR A 195 -6.27 -17.77 3.45
CA THR A 195 -6.28 -17.56 4.91
C THR A 195 -4.90 -17.73 5.53
N ILE A 196 -4.58 -16.88 6.51
CA ILE A 196 -3.34 -16.94 7.28
C ILE A 196 -3.69 -16.83 8.77
N GLU A 197 -3.23 -17.78 9.57
CA GLU A 197 -3.25 -17.69 11.03
C GLU A 197 -1.98 -16.96 11.49
N VAL A 198 -2.12 -15.94 12.34
CA VAL A 198 -1.00 -15.13 12.86
C VAL A 198 -1.01 -15.14 14.39
N SER A 199 0.15 -15.35 15.01
CA SER A 199 0.29 -15.35 16.47
C SER A 199 1.69 -14.96 16.94
N SER A 200 1.79 -14.51 18.20
CA SER A 200 3.06 -14.22 18.87
C SER A 200 3.02 -14.68 20.32
N ASP A 201 4.04 -15.41 20.78
CA ASP A 201 4.14 -15.86 22.17
C ASP A 201 4.25 -14.69 23.17
N GLN A 202 4.59 -13.49 22.67
CA GLN A 202 4.69 -12.26 23.46
C GLN A 202 3.34 -11.55 23.62
N VAL A 203 2.30 -11.94 22.86
CA VAL A 203 1.00 -11.26 22.84
C VAL A 203 -0.11 -12.28 23.11
N ALA A 204 -0.54 -12.37 24.37
CA ALA A 204 -1.54 -13.36 24.79
C ALA A 204 -2.95 -13.11 24.23
N LYS A 205 -3.29 -11.85 23.93
CA LYS A 205 -4.60 -11.44 23.40
C LYS A 205 -4.40 -10.35 22.33
N PRO A 206 -4.18 -10.72 21.06
CA PRO A 206 -3.98 -9.74 20.00
C PRO A 206 -5.28 -8.97 19.73
N ILE A 207 -5.16 -7.66 19.50
CA ILE A 207 -6.27 -6.78 19.09
C ILE A 207 -6.05 -6.15 17.73
N ALA A 208 -4.82 -6.23 17.21
CA ALA A 208 -4.47 -5.67 15.91
C ALA A 208 -3.33 -6.45 15.25
N VAL A 209 -3.32 -6.42 13.93
CA VAL A 209 -2.31 -7.01 13.06
C VAL A 209 -1.84 -5.96 12.06
N ARG A 210 -0.54 -5.95 11.77
CA ARG A 210 0.10 -5.20 10.68
C ARG A 210 0.90 -6.16 9.82
N TYR A 211 0.87 -5.98 8.50
CA TYR A 211 1.69 -6.74 7.55
C TYR A 211 2.53 -5.79 6.71
N ALA A 212 3.83 -6.12 6.58
CA ALA A 212 4.81 -5.32 5.83
C ALA A 212 4.84 -3.83 6.25
N TRP A 213 4.57 -3.56 7.53
CA TRP A 213 4.51 -2.21 8.09
C TRP A 213 5.89 -1.73 8.56
N ALA A 214 6.77 -1.46 7.59
CA ALA A 214 8.10 -0.92 7.82
C ALA A 214 8.61 -0.17 6.59
N ASP A 215 9.67 0.61 6.75
CA ASP A 215 10.34 1.29 5.63
C ASP A 215 10.90 0.24 4.64
N ASN A 216 11.62 -0.75 5.19
CA ASN A 216 12.13 -1.93 4.50
C ASN A 216 11.63 -3.22 5.20
N PRO A 217 10.47 -3.77 4.79
CA PRO A 217 9.86 -4.93 5.43
C PRO A 217 10.48 -6.25 4.95
N VAL A 218 10.83 -7.13 5.89
CA VAL A 218 11.13 -8.54 5.60
C VAL A 218 9.82 -9.32 5.58
N CYS A 219 9.29 -9.58 4.39
CA CYS A 219 8.03 -10.29 4.18
C CYS A 219 8.13 -11.24 2.97
N ASN A 220 7.24 -12.24 2.89
CA ASN A 220 7.36 -13.31 1.89
C ASN A 220 6.02 -13.92 1.44
N VAL A 221 4.90 -13.23 1.63
CA VAL A 221 3.59 -13.76 1.22
C VAL A 221 3.23 -13.25 -0.17
N TYR A 222 2.87 -14.17 -1.07
CA TYR A 222 2.56 -13.90 -2.47
C TYR A 222 1.29 -14.64 -2.90
N GLY A 223 0.62 -14.15 -3.95
CA GLY A 223 -0.27 -14.97 -4.76
C GLY A 223 0.52 -15.85 -5.72
N ASP A 224 0.02 -17.03 -6.07
CA ASP A 224 0.67 -17.99 -6.99
C ASP A 224 0.88 -17.47 -8.43
N ASP A 225 0.44 -16.25 -8.72
CA ASP A 225 0.73 -15.47 -9.92
C ASP A 225 1.99 -14.58 -9.79
N GLY A 226 2.68 -14.66 -8.65
CA GLY A 226 3.92 -13.96 -8.33
C GLY A 226 3.73 -12.51 -7.85
N LEU A 227 2.52 -12.08 -7.49
CA LEU A 227 2.29 -10.74 -6.93
C LEU A 227 2.37 -10.77 -5.40
N PRO A 228 3.09 -9.81 -4.76
CA PRO A 228 3.21 -9.77 -3.30
C PRO A 228 1.87 -9.42 -2.66
N LEU A 229 1.62 -9.92 -1.45
CA LEU A 229 0.50 -9.51 -0.61
C LEU A 229 0.60 -8.00 -0.32
N THR A 230 -0.50 -7.28 -0.50
CA THR A 230 -0.54 -5.83 -0.26
C THR A 230 -0.31 -5.50 1.22
N PRO A 231 0.61 -4.59 1.58
CA PRO A 231 0.78 -4.09 2.95
C PRO A 231 -0.53 -3.56 3.55
N PHE A 232 -0.79 -3.88 4.82
CA PHE A 232 -2.02 -3.48 5.50
C PHE A 232 -1.85 -3.37 7.02
N ARG A 233 -2.85 -2.76 7.66
CA ARG A 233 -3.07 -2.81 9.11
C ARG A 233 -4.55 -3.04 9.44
N THR A 234 -4.83 -3.62 10.60
CA THR A 234 -6.21 -3.82 11.09
C THR A 234 -6.60 -2.84 12.19
N ASP A 235 -5.64 -2.07 12.71
CA ASP A 235 -5.90 -1.00 13.69
C ASP A 235 -6.37 0.30 13.04
N ASP A 236 -7.07 1.10 13.83
CA ASP A 236 -7.46 2.48 13.51
C ASP A 236 -6.59 3.51 14.24
N PHE A 237 -5.40 3.11 14.73
CA PHE A 237 -4.58 3.99 15.54
C PHE A 237 -4.15 5.23 14.75
N PRO A 238 -3.98 6.39 15.41
CA PRO A 238 -3.59 7.62 14.74
C PRO A 238 -2.29 7.45 13.96
N MET A 239 -2.27 7.96 12.73
CA MET A 239 -1.05 8.06 11.94
C MET A 239 -0.03 8.98 12.64
N ILE A 240 1.23 8.60 12.66
CA ILE A 240 2.34 9.43 13.15
C ILE A 240 2.58 10.65 12.26
N THR A 241 2.14 10.60 10.99
CA THR A 241 2.20 11.75 10.08
C THR A 241 1.02 12.71 10.21
N LYS A 242 0.03 12.41 11.07
CA LYS A 242 -1.09 13.31 11.30
C LYS A 242 -0.60 14.61 11.96
N PRO A 243 -0.89 15.80 11.40
CA PRO A 243 -0.48 17.05 12.01
C PRO A 243 -1.00 17.20 13.44
N ALA A 244 -0.17 17.75 14.32
CA ALA A 244 -0.62 18.19 15.63
C ALA A 244 -1.74 19.22 15.45
N GLN A 245 -2.83 19.11 16.23
CA GLN A 245 -3.83 20.16 16.24
C GLN A 245 -3.16 21.47 16.68
N PRO A 246 -3.41 22.61 16.00
CA PRO A 246 -2.91 23.88 16.47
C PRO A 246 -3.41 24.09 17.90
N ALA A 247 -2.51 24.43 18.82
CA ALA A 247 -2.90 24.81 20.17
C ALA A 247 -3.97 25.91 20.07
N ALA A 248 -5.09 25.71 20.77
CA ALA A 248 -6.17 26.70 20.77
C ALA A 248 -5.56 28.06 21.13
N THR A 249 -5.56 28.99 20.17
CA THR A 249 -5.11 30.36 20.41
C THR A 249 -6.04 30.95 21.46
N THR A 250 -5.56 31.03 22.69
CA THR A 250 -6.16 31.85 23.73
C THR A 250 -6.12 33.29 23.24
N LYS A 251 -7.26 33.78 22.74
CA LYS A 251 -7.43 35.21 22.52
C LYS A 251 -7.19 35.90 23.89
N LYS A 252 -6.11 36.65 23.99
CA LYS A 252 -5.93 37.67 25.04
C LYS A 252 -6.73 38.91 24.66
#